data_AF-A0A0S8F684-F1
#
_entry.id   AF-A0A0S8F684-F1
#
_cell.length_a   1.000
_cell.length_b   1.000
_cell.length_c   1.000
_cell.angle_alpha   90.00
_cell.angle_beta   90.00
_cell.angle_gamma   90.00
#
_symmetry.space_group_name_H-M   'P 1'
#
loop_
_entity.id
_entity.type
_entity.pdbx_description
1 polymer ?
#
loop_
_entity_poly.entity_id
_entity_poly.type
_entity_poly.pdbx_seq_one_letter_code
_entity_poly.pdbx_strand_id
1 'polypeptide(L)'
;MIETLPNSLMVQYSELMQNCVQPISDGSNLSFKYKDINGKRYWYLYISIGRTRREHYLGEETTELLDRIEDEKSLWQSNLDDRDLRSRLVNMLIGGGMSALSRDEGKVLTLLERNGLFLAGAALVGTLAFRAYSNMLGVSWHSDAGTQDVDIGGS
;
A
#
# COMPACT_ATOMS: atom_id res chain seq x y z
N MET A 1 -15.39 20.09 18.50
CA MET A 1 -16.29 19.22 19.30
C MET A 1 -15.97 17.77 18.94
N ILE A 2 -15.93 16.85 19.91
CA ILE A 2 -15.67 15.42 19.66
C ILE A 2 -17.01 14.72 19.49
N GLU A 3 -17.19 14.02 18.39
CA GLU A 3 -18.39 13.21 18.12
C GLU A 3 -18.01 11.72 18.09
N THR A 4 -18.80 10.88 18.77
CA THR A 4 -18.58 9.43 18.77
C THR A 4 -19.28 8.78 17.58
N LEU A 5 -18.56 7.94 16.85
CA LEU A 5 -19.09 7.19 15.73
C LEU A 5 -19.87 5.94 16.20
N PRO A 6 -20.84 5.46 15.42
CA PRO A 6 -21.56 4.22 15.72
C PRO A 6 -20.64 3.00 15.89
N ASN A 7 -20.95 2.14 16.86
CA ASN A 7 -20.17 0.93 17.13
C ASN A 7 -20.09 -0.04 15.93
N SER A 8 -21.09 -0.03 15.04
CA SER A 8 -21.07 -0.81 13.79
C SER A 8 -19.90 -0.42 12.88
N LEU A 9 -19.49 0.85 12.86
CA LEU A 9 -18.32 1.30 12.11
C LEU A 9 -17.02 0.81 12.73
N MET A 10 -16.96 0.67 14.07
CA MET A 10 -15.78 0.11 14.74
C MET A 10 -15.55 -1.35 14.37
N VAL A 11 -16.63 -2.12 14.24
CA VAL A 11 -16.57 -3.52 13.79
C VAL A 11 -16.04 -3.60 12.36
N GLN A 12 -16.56 -2.78 11.44
CA GLN A 12 -16.10 -2.72 10.06
C GLN A 12 -14.66 -2.22 9.93
N TYR A 13 -14.24 -1.29 10.79
CA TYR A 13 -12.86 -0.82 10.83
C TYR A 13 -11.91 -1.92 11.30
N SER A 14 -12.30 -2.70 12.31
CA SER A 14 -11.55 -3.89 12.74
C SER A 14 -11.42 -4.93 11.62
N GLU A 15 -12.49 -5.16 10.84
CA GLU A 15 -12.47 -6.03 9.67
C GLU A 15 -11.49 -5.52 8.60
N LEU A 16 -11.51 -4.21 8.29
CA LEU A 16 -10.52 -3.60 7.40
C LEU A 16 -9.10 -3.81 7.92
N MET A 17 -8.84 -3.60 9.20
CA MET A 17 -7.52 -3.78 9.80
C MET A 17 -7.04 -5.24 9.71
N GLN A 18 -7.91 -6.21 9.97
CA GLN A 18 -7.60 -7.64 9.80
C GLN A 18 -7.25 -7.97 8.36
N ASN A 19 -8.00 -7.41 7.41
CA ASN A 19 -7.73 -7.57 5.99
C ASN A 19 -6.46 -6.85 5.55
N CYS A 20 -5.93 -5.88 6.31
CA CYS A 20 -4.72 -5.11 6.00
C CYS A 20 -3.44 -5.63 6.68
N VAL A 21 -3.51 -6.68 7.50
CA VAL A 21 -2.33 -7.22 8.23
C VAL A 21 -1.20 -7.61 7.30
N GLN A 22 -1.54 -8.19 6.15
CA GLN A 22 -0.56 -8.55 5.13
C GLN A 22 -0.47 -7.44 4.08
N PRO A 23 0.74 -6.96 3.75
CA PRO A 23 0.91 -6.07 2.61
C PRO A 23 0.49 -6.82 1.34
N ILE A 24 -0.38 -6.20 0.54
CA ILE A 24 -0.70 -6.71 -0.78
C ILE A 24 0.32 -6.13 -1.76
N SER A 25 1.15 -7.01 -2.31
CA SER A 25 1.89 -6.70 -3.52
C SER A 25 1.01 -6.95 -4.75
N ASP A 26 0.97 -5.98 -5.65
CA ASP A 26 0.44 -6.12 -7.02
C ASP A 26 1.54 -6.12 -8.08
N GLY A 27 2.81 -6.16 -7.65
CA GLY A 27 3.93 -5.97 -8.53
C GLY A 27 3.97 -4.60 -9.23
N SER A 28 3.27 -3.56 -8.75
CA SER A 28 3.18 -2.27 -9.45
C SER A 28 4.52 -1.56 -9.67
N ASN A 29 5.54 -1.88 -8.89
CA ASN A 29 6.92 -1.43 -9.06
C ASN A 29 7.87 -2.53 -9.55
N LEU A 30 7.36 -3.74 -9.81
CA LEU A 30 8.13 -4.92 -10.19
C LEU A 30 7.82 -5.32 -11.64
N SER A 31 8.84 -5.74 -12.38
CA SER A 31 8.61 -6.39 -13.67
C SER A 31 9.69 -7.41 -13.98
N PHE A 32 9.27 -8.59 -14.39
CA PHE A 32 10.17 -9.61 -14.91
C PHE A 32 10.44 -9.34 -16.38
N LYS A 33 11.71 -9.23 -16.76
CA LYS A 33 12.13 -9.11 -18.17
C LYS A 33 13.36 -9.96 -18.42
N TYR A 34 13.52 -10.41 -19.65
CA TYR A 34 14.70 -11.15 -20.07
C TYR A 34 15.59 -10.33 -21.02
N LYS A 35 16.86 -10.74 -21.12
CA LYS A 35 17.82 -10.28 -22.12
C LYS A 35 18.37 -11.50 -22.86
N ASP A 36 18.39 -11.47 -24.18
CA ASP A 36 19.07 -12.48 -25.00
C ASP A 36 20.56 -12.12 -25.12
N ILE A 37 21.45 -13.04 -24.73
CA ILE A 37 22.90 -12.86 -24.78
C ILE A 37 23.51 -14.17 -25.29
N ASN A 38 24.25 -14.12 -26.41
CA ASN A 38 24.90 -15.28 -27.03
C ASN A 38 23.97 -16.50 -27.23
N GLY A 39 22.72 -16.25 -27.65
CA GLY A 39 21.73 -17.31 -27.90
C GLY A 39 21.08 -17.91 -26.64
N LYS A 40 21.37 -17.36 -25.46
CA LYS A 40 20.76 -17.75 -24.19
C LYS A 40 19.91 -16.61 -23.63
N ARG A 41 18.85 -16.95 -22.90
CA ARG A 41 17.99 -15.98 -22.22
C ARG A 41 18.35 -15.86 -20.75
N TYR A 42 18.44 -14.63 -20.28
CA TYR A 42 18.75 -14.30 -18.89
C TYR A 42 17.66 -13.42 -18.32
N TRP A 43 17.09 -13.84 -17.20
CA TRP A 43 15.96 -13.17 -16.56
C TRP A 43 16.43 -12.22 -15.46
N TYR A 44 15.69 -11.11 -15.33
CA TYR A 44 15.94 -10.05 -14.37
C TYR A 44 14.62 -9.56 -13.76
N LEU A 45 14.66 -9.29 -12.46
CA LEU A 45 13.63 -8.53 -11.75
C LEU A 45 13.99 -7.05 -11.81
N TYR A 46 13.13 -6.25 -12.45
CA TYR A 46 13.26 -4.81 -12.47
C TYR A 46 12.43 -4.19 -11.37
N ILE A 47 13.06 -3.42 -10.50
CA ILE A 47 12.44 -2.71 -9.40
C ILE A 47 12.50 -1.21 -9.72
N SER A 48 11.34 -0.57 -9.78
CA SER A 48 11.20 0.86 -10.08
C SER A 48 10.84 1.64 -8.82
N ILE A 49 11.78 2.44 -8.33
CA ILE A 49 11.66 3.22 -7.09
C ILE A 49 11.75 4.69 -7.48
N GLY A 50 10.59 5.35 -7.58
CA GLY A 50 10.50 6.73 -8.07
C GLY A 50 11.05 6.85 -9.51
N ARG A 51 12.15 7.60 -9.68
CA ARG A 51 12.85 7.75 -10.97
C ARG A 51 14.00 6.75 -11.16
N THR A 52 14.35 6.00 -10.13
CA THR A 52 15.45 5.04 -10.15
C THR A 52 14.92 3.68 -10.56
N ARG A 53 15.64 3.01 -11.47
CA ARG A 53 15.36 1.64 -11.87
C ARG A 53 16.56 0.78 -11.51
N ARG A 54 16.33 -0.28 -10.75
CA ARG A 54 17.34 -1.30 -10.43
C ARG A 54 16.96 -2.61 -11.11
N GLU A 55 17.97 -3.36 -11.56
CA GLU A 55 17.78 -4.70 -12.10
C GLU A 55 18.51 -5.70 -11.19
N HIS A 56 17.82 -6.80 -10.87
CA HIS A 56 18.37 -7.92 -10.13
C HIS A 56 18.38 -9.14 -11.04
N TYR A 57 19.56 -9.70 -11.26
CA TYR A 57 19.71 -10.91 -12.05
C TYR A 57 19.07 -12.10 -11.34
N LEU A 58 18.24 -12.86 -12.05
CA LEU A 58 17.52 -14.02 -11.52
C LEU A 58 18.13 -15.35 -11.98
N GLY A 59 18.74 -15.39 -13.17
CA GLY A 59 19.31 -16.60 -13.72
C GLY A 59 19.21 -16.69 -15.23
N GLU A 60 19.85 -17.72 -15.79
CA GLU A 60 19.55 -18.22 -17.14
C GLU A 60 18.14 -18.83 -17.15
N GLU A 61 17.44 -18.75 -18.28
CA GLU A 61 16.10 -19.33 -18.43
C GLU A 61 16.12 -20.84 -18.20
N THR A 62 15.32 -21.29 -17.24
CA THR A 62 14.97 -22.69 -17.00
C THR A 62 13.47 -22.80 -16.77
N THR A 63 12.89 -23.99 -16.95
CA THR A 63 11.47 -24.22 -16.67
C THR A 63 11.13 -23.85 -15.23
N GLU A 64 11.98 -24.22 -14.26
CA GLU A 64 11.76 -23.93 -12.84
C GLU A 64 11.79 -22.43 -12.53
N LEU A 65 12.60 -21.65 -13.26
CA LEU A 65 12.62 -20.20 -13.11
C LEU A 65 11.35 -19.55 -13.69
N LEU A 66 10.91 -20.04 -14.85
CA LEU A 66 9.68 -19.55 -15.48
C LEU A 66 8.45 -19.87 -14.63
N ASP A 67 8.37 -21.08 -14.06
CA ASP A 67 7.29 -21.50 -13.18
C ASP A 67 7.21 -20.59 -11.94
N ARG A 68 8.35 -20.32 -11.28
CA ARG A 68 8.39 -19.38 -10.14
C ARG A 68 7.96 -17.96 -10.51
N ILE A 69 8.35 -17.48 -11.69
CA ILE A 69 7.95 -16.15 -12.17
C ILE A 69 6.43 -16.10 -12.40
N GLU A 70 5.86 -17.16 -12.93
CA GLU A 70 4.43 -17.25 -13.18
C GLU A 70 3.64 -17.38 -11.87
N ASP A 71 4.11 -18.20 -10.93
CA ASP A 71 3.54 -18.30 -9.58
C ASP A 71 3.49 -16.92 -8.90
N GLU A 72 4.58 -16.17 -8.95
CA GLU A 72 4.66 -14.83 -8.37
C GLU A 72 3.68 -13.85 -9.04
N LYS A 73 3.57 -13.87 -10.38
CA LYS A 73 2.59 -13.05 -11.10
C LYS A 73 1.15 -13.46 -10.81
N SER A 74 0.90 -14.75 -10.61
CA SER A 74 -0.41 -15.28 -10.24
C SER A 74 -0.80 -14.79 -8.84
N LEU A 75 0.15 -14.77 -7.89
CA LEU A 75 -0.07 -14.18 -6.57
C LEU A 75 -0.41 -12.68 -6.64
N TRP A 76 0.27 -11.91 -7.51
CA TRP A 76 -0.07 -10.49 -7.70
C TRP A 76 -1.50 -10.31 -8.22
N GLN A 77 -1.96 -11.21 -9.10
CA GLN A 77 -3.32 -11.20 -9.65
C GLN A 77 -4.36 -11.70 -8.66
N SER A 78 -4.06 -12.73 -7.86
CA SER A 78 -4.99 -13.26 -6.86
C SER A 78 -5.31 -12.23 -5.77
N ASN A 79 -4.41 -11.27 -5.53
CA ASN A 79 -4.63 -10.20 -4.58
C ASN A 79 -5.63 -9.12 -5.06
N LEU A 80 -6.15 -9.20 -6.29
CA LEU A 80 -7.14 -8.26 -6.81
C LEU A 80 -8.43 -8.30 -5.97
N ASP A 81 -8.91 -9.49 -5.62
CA ASP A 81 -10.13 -9.65 -4.82
C ASP A 81 -9.99 -9.01 -3.44
N ASP A 82 -8.83 -9.17 -2.80
CA ASP A 82 -8.54 -8.56 -1.51
C ASP A 82 -8.48 -7.02 -1.60
N ARG A 83 -7.95 -6.48 -2.70
CA ARG A 83 -7.94 -5.02 -2.94
C ARG A 83 -9.32 -4.46 -3.15
N ASP A 84 -10.16 -5.17 -3.89
CA ASP A 84 -11.54 -4.79 -4.10
C ASP A 84 -12.35 -4.86 -2.80
N LEU A 85 -12.09 -5.87 -1.96
CA LEU A 85 -12.67 -5.97 -0.63
C LEU A 85 -12.23 -4.79 0.26
N ARG A 86 -10.92 -4.52 0.36
CA ARG A 86 -10.39 -3.39 1.13
C ARG A 86 -10.97 -2.05 0.64
N SER A 87 -11.06 -1.86 -0.66
CA SER A 87 -11.64 -0.65 -1.27
C SER A 87 -13.11 -0.49 -0.91
N ARG A 88 -13.89 -1.57 -0.94
CA ARG A 88 -15.30 -1.57 -0.50
C ARG A 88 -15.43 -1.23 0.98
N LEU A 89 -14.63 -1.85 1.85
CA LEU A 89 -14.61 -1.55 3.29
C LEU A 89 -14.27 -0.08 3.56
N VAL A 90 -13.22 0.44 2.92
CA VAL A 90 -12.83 1.85 3.04
C VAL A 90 -13.96 2.78 2.61
N ASN A 91 -14.60 2.53 1.47
CA ASN A 91 -15.72 3.35 0.99
C ASN A 91 -16.91 3.36 1.95
N MET A 92 -17.25 2.21 2.54
CA MET A 92 -18.32 2.11 3.55
C MET A 92 -17.98 2.93 4.80
N LEU A 93 -16.74 2.82 5.30
CA LEU A 93 -16.28 3.56 6.48
C LEU A 93 -16.30 5.08 6.26
N ILE A 94 -15.83 5.54 5.09
CA ILE A 94 -15.87 6.96 4.70
C ILE A 94 -17.33 7.43 4.59
N GLY A 95 -18.21 6.64 3.94
CA GLY A 95 -19.64 6.95 3.86
C GLY A 95 -20.33 7.00 5.22
N GLY A 96 -19.82 6.26 6.21
CA GLY A 96 -20.25 6.27 7.61
C GLY A 96 -19.71 7.43 8.45
N GLY A 97 -18.87 8.30 7.90
CA GLY A 97 -18.33 9.47 8.59
C GLY A 97 -16.95 9.29 9.21
N MET A 98 -16.23 8.20 8.90
CA MET A 98 -14.81 8.11 9.26
C MET A 98 -13.97 9.10 8.44
N SER A 99 -12.87 9.56 9.05
CA SER A 99 -11.96 10.49 8.40
C SER A 99 -11.23 9.83 7.23
N ALA A 100 -11.26 10.50 6.08
CA ALA A 100 -10.55 10.08 4.87
C ALA A 100 -9.25 10.89 4.68
N LEU A 101 -8.38 10.35 3.83
CA LEU A 101 -7.29 11.13 3.25
C LEU A 101 -7.83 11.97 2.09
N SER A 102 -7.32 13.19 1.95
CA SER A 102 -7.47 13.94 0.71
C SER A 102 -6.74 13.25 -0.45
N ARG A 103 -7.12 13.60 -1.67
CA ARG A 103 -6.49 13.05 -2.88
C ARG A 103 -4.98 13.31 -2.91
N ASP A 104 -4.54 14.47 -2.47
CA ASP A 104 -3.13 14.85 -2.54
C ASP A 104 -2.29 14.20 -1.44
N GLU A 105 -2.83 14.08 -0.22
CA GLU A 105 -2.22 13.27 0.85
C GLU A 105 -2.08 11.80 0.39
N GLY A 106 -3.11 11.24 -0.25
CA GLY A 106 -3.05 9.89 -0.82
C GLY A 106 -1.95 9.71 -1.87
N LYS A 107 -1.81 10.67 -2.81
CA LYS A 107 -0.72 10.65 -3.81
C LYS A 107 0.66 10.69 -3.15
N VAL A 108 0.83 11.52 -2.13
CA VAL A 108 2.10 11.62 -1.39
C VAL A 108 2.41 10.28 -0.73
N LEU A 109 1.47 9.67 -0.03
CA LEU A 109 1.67 8.35 0.58
C LEU A 109 2.00 7.26 -0.44
N THR A 110 1.32 7.24 -1.59
CA THR A 110 1.65 6.31 -2.68
C THR A 110 3.06 6.55 -3.21
N LEU A 111 3.51 7.80 -3.33
CA LEU A 111 4.87 8.10 -3.76
C LEU A 111 5.90 7.59 -2.74
N LEU A 112 5.66 7.80 -1.44
CA LEU A 112 6.55 7.36 -0.36
C LEU A 112 6.63 5.84 -0.28
N GLU A 113 5.49 5.16 -0.39
CA GLU A 113 5.40 3.70 -0.46
C GLU A 113 6.20 3.15 -1.64
N ARG A 114 6.01 3.71 -2.84
CA ARG A 114 6.76 3.33 -4.05
C ARG A 114 8.26 3.59 -3.93
N ASN A 115 8.66 4.52 -3.09
CA ASN A 115 10.08 4.80 -2.80
C ASN A 115 10.65 3.88 -1.70
N GLY A 116 9.86 2.93 -1.18
CA GLY A 116 10.28 1.96 -0.18
C GLY A 116 10.39 2.55 1.23
N LEU A 117 9.81 3.72 1.49
CA LEU A 117 10.02 4.45 2.74
C LEU A 117 9.46 3.69 3.96
N PHE A 118 8.26 3.11 3.83
CA PHE A 118 7.67 2.29 4.89
C PHE A 118 8.38 0.94 5.06
N LEU A 119 8.87 0.35 3.96
CA LEU A 119 9.71 -0.85 4.02
C LEU A 119 11.04 -0.57 4.75
N ALA A 120 11.56 0.65 4.63
CA ALA A 120 12.74 1.10 5.37
C ALA A 120 12.46 1.45 6.83
N GLY A 121 11.25 1.23 7.35
CA GLY A 121 10.88 1.41 8.75
C GLY A 121 10.40 2.82 9.12
N ALA A 122 10.18 3.70 8.14
CA ALA A 122 9.60 5.01 8.42
C ALA A 122 8.15 4.90 8.89
N ALA A 123 7.74 5.79 9.80
CA ALA A 123 6.38 5.85 10.33
C ALA A 123 5.72 7.20 10.01
N LEU A 124 4.40 7.16 9.81
CA LEU A 124 3.59 8.38 9.71
C LEU A 124 3.48 9.04 11.07
N VAL A 125 3.66 10.36 11.11
CA VAL A 125 3.44 11.19 12.29
C VAL A 125 2.56 12.40 11.92
N GLY A 126 2.26 13.26 12.89
CA GLY A 126 1.48 14.48 12.65
C GLY A 126 0.01 14.22 12.27
N THR A 127 -0.56 15.10 11.46
CA THR A 127 -2.00 15.15 11.15
C THR A 127 -2.56 13.85 10.59
N LEU A 128 -1.82 13.16 9.72
CA LEU A 128 -2.27 11.89 9.13
C LEU A 128 -2.33 10.76 10.16
N ALA A 129 -1.31 10.68 11.03
CA ALA A 129 -1.30 9.71 12.13
C ALA A 129 -2.43 10.02 13.12
N PHE A 130 -2.67 11.30 13.42
CA PHE A 130 -3.78 11.74 14.26
C PHE A 130 -5.11 11.27 13.65
N ARG A 131 -5.41 11.54 12.38
CA ARG A 131 -6.65 11.07 11.73
C ARG A 131 -6.81 9.54 11.74
N ALA A 132 -5.71 8.79 11.64
CA ALA A 132 -5.78 7.33 11.80
C ALA A 132 -6.19 6.94 13.23
N TYR A 133 -5.66 7.63 14.25
CA TYR A 133 -6.07 7.43 15.64
C TYR A 133 -7.53 7.80 15.89
N SER A 134 -8.08 8.85 15.27
CA SER A 134 -9.50 9.18 15.45
C SER A 134 -10.42 8.07 14.95
N ASN A 135 -10.10 7.49 13.79
CA ASN A 135 -10.84 6.36 13.24
C ASN A 135 -10.73 5.13 14.14
N MET A 136 -9.53 4.83 14.65
CA MET A 136 -9.29 3.72 15.59
C MET A 136 -10.06 3.89 16.91
N LEU A 137 -10.20 5.12 17.40
CA LEU A 137 -10.93 5.44 18.63
C LEU A 137 -12.44 5.61 18.41
N GLY A 138 -12.90 5.58 17.16
CA GLY A 138 -14.29 5.83 16.81
C GLY A 138 -14.78 7.21 17.14
N VAL A 139 -13.92 8.21 16.95
CA VAL A 139 -14.27 9.60 17.15
C VAL A 139 -14.02 10.40 15.88
N SER A 140 -14.86 11.40 15.64
CA SER A 140 -14.60 12.44 14.67
C SER A 140 -14.21 13.72 15.41
N TRP A 141 -13.08 14.29 15.02
CA TRP A 141 -12.66 15.60 15.51
C TRP A 141 -13.10 16.66 14.52
N HIS A 142 -14.11 17.44 14.91
CA HIS A 142 -14.40 18.68 14.21
C HIS A 142 -13.35 19.71 14.63
N SER A 143 -12.29 19.87 13.83
CA SER A 143 -11.37 20.99 13.93
C SER A 143 -11.47 21.85 12.66
N ASP A 144 -11.94 23.08 12.80
CA ASP A 144 -11.84 24.17 11.80
C ASP A 144 -10.39 24.60 11.50
N ALA A 145 -9.40 23.78 11.84
CA ALA A 145 -7.98 24.06 11.74
C ALA A 145 -7.20 22.79 11.38
N GLY A 146 -7.48 22.21 10.22
CA GLY A 146 -6.65 21.14 9.66
C GLY A 146 -5.57 21.74 8.78
N THR A 147 -4.33 21.87 9.27
CA THR A 147 -3.18 22.13 8.39
C THR A 147 -2.92 20.89 7.52
N GLN A 148 -2.57 21.12 6.25
CA GLN A 148 -2.29 20.08 5.25
C GLN A 148 -0.84 19.59 5.30
N ASP A 149 -0.22 19.59 6.49
CA ASP A 149 1.18 19.21 6.64
C ASP A 149 1.31 17.69 6.82
N VAL A 150 2.19 17.07 6.04
CA VAL A 150 2.55 15.65 6.14
C VAL A 150 3.91 15.54 6.83
N ASP A 151 3.92 15.06 8.06
CA ASP A 151 5.13 14.87 8.85
C ASP A 151 5.57 13.39 8.84
N ILE A 152 6.87 13.16 8.69
CA ILE A 152 7.47 11.80 8.65
C ILE A 152 8.62 11.75 9.66
N GLY A 153 8.63 10.75 10.54
CA GLY A 153 9.69 10.50 11.52
C GLY A 153 10.48 9.24 11.20
N GLY A 154 11.80 9.27 11.43
CA GLY A 154 12.68 8.11 11.35
C GLY A 154 13.48 7.94 12.65
N SER A 155 13.78 6.69 13.00
CA SER A 155 14.64 6.30 14.11
C SER A 155 16.11 6.28 13.72
#